data_AF-A0A828XS38-F1
#
_entry.id   AF-A0A828XS38-F1
#
_cell.length_a   1.000
_cell.length_b   1.000
_cell.length_c   1.000
_cell.angle_alpha   90.00
_cell.angle_beta   90.00
_cell.angle_gamma   90.00
#
_symmetry.space_group_name_H-M   'P 1'
#
loop_
_entity.id
_entity.type
_entity.pdbx_description
1 polymer ?
#
loop_
_entity_poly.entity_id
_entity_poly.type
_entity_poly.pdbx_seq_one_letter_code
_entity_poly.pdbx_strand_id
1 'polypeptide(L)'
;MKKNYRLGTVIAEREILFQVGKKKSKVHIKIGKPKLYPDPDFPWYCTLQIIGIGSEKVHVAFSFDSIGAIDHAFQMTGSLLVHYFQKLYDFNWLKPEDLLFPPTIKLEELSKNEIRLQKNLKKHNVQIQYKNLSE
;
A
#
# COMPACT_ATOMS: atom_id res chain seq x y z
N MET A 1 -3.71 -5.15 21.46
CA MET A 1 -4.80 -6.01 20.94
C MET A 1 -4.81 -5.93 19.42
N LYS A 2 -4.77 -7.06 18.69
CA LYS A 2 -4.92 -7.04 17.23
C LYS A 2 -6.36 -6.63 16.90
N LYS A 3 -6.58 -5.37 16.51
CA LYS A 3 -7.86 -4.96 15.90
C LYS A 3 -8.02 -5.78 14.62
N ASN A 4 -9.12 -6.53 14.51
CA ASN A 4 -9.50 -7.19 13.26
C ASN A 4 -10.17 -6.15 12.37
N TYR A 5 -9.41 -5.60 11.43
CA TYR A 5 -9.94 -4.65 10.44
C TYR A 5 -10.79 -5.40 9.40
N ARG A 6 -11.89 -4.77 8.98
CA ARG A 6 -12.73 -5.25 7.87
C ARG A 6 -12.40 -4.44 6.62
N LEU A 7 -12.43 -5.07 5.45
CA LEU A 7 -12.16 -4.42 4.17
C LEU A 7 -13.07 -3.19 3.90
N GLY A 8 -14.32 -3.23 4.37
CA GLY A 8 -15.27 -2.14 4.16
C GLY A 8 -15.67 -1.96 2.70
N THR A 9 -16.07 -0.74 2.33
CA THR A 9 -16.41 -0.37 0.95
C THR A 9 -15.18 -0.45 0.07
N VAL A 10 -15.22 -1.21 -1.01
CA VAL A 10 -14.11 -1.33 -1.97
C VAL A 10 -14.17 -0.17 -2.96
N ILE A 11 -13.03 0.48 -3.22
CA ILE A 11 -12.90 1.61 -4.16
C ILE A 11 -12.01 1.30 -5.36
N ALA A 12 -11.21 0.24 -5.31
CA ALA A 12 -10.41 -0.24 -6.42
C ALA A 12 -10.19 -1.75 -6.34
N GLU A 13 -10.18 -2.41 -7.50
CA GLU A 13 -9.94 -3.85 -7.61
C GLU A 13 -9.00 -4.13 -8.80
N ARG A 14 -8.27 -5.24 -8.73
CA ARG A 14 -7.46 -5.76 -9.83
C ARG A 14 -7.43 -7.28 -9.79
N GLU A 15 -7.60 -7.91 -10.94
CA GLU A 15 -7.35 -9.33 -11.11
C GLU A 15 -5.99 -9.55 -11.80
N ILE A 16 -5.21 -10.50 -11.30
CA ILE A 16 -3.93 -10.92 -11.89
C ILE A 16 -4.00 -12.42 -12.15
N LEU A 17 -3.70 -12.82 -13.39
CA LEU A 17 -3.42 -14.20 -13.72
C LEU A 17 -1.91 -14.37 -13.84
N PHE A 18 -1.32 -15.08 -12.88
CA PHE A 18 0.12 -15.33 -12.85
C PHE A 18 0.38 -16.80 -13.22
N GLN A 19 1.28 -17.04 -14.17
CA GLN A 19 1.58 -18.39 -14.64
C GLN A 19 3.08 -18.65 -14.68
N VAL A 20 3.51 -19.77 -14.08
CA VAL A 20 4.88 -20.30 -14.16
C VAL A 20 4.80 -21.72 -14.67
N GLY A 21 5.33 -21.96 -15.87
CA GLY A 21 5.17 -23.23 -16.57
C GLY A 21 3.69 -23.58 -16.75
N LYS A 22 3.25 -24.72 -16.19
CA LYS A 22 1.84 -25.16 -16.22
C LYS A 22 1.00 -24.66 -15.04
N LYS A 23 1.64 -24.11 -13.99
CA LYS A 23 0.95 -23.71 -12.75
C LYS A 23 0.43 -22.29 -12.87
N LYS A 24 -0.89 -22.14 -12.79
CA LYS A 24 -1.61 -20.86 -12.82
C LYS A 24 -2.09 -20.47 -11.43
N SER A 25 -1.98 -19.19 -11.10
CA SER A 25 -2.54 -18.57 -9.89
C SER A 25 -3.42 -17.41 -10.33
N LYS A 26 -4.70 -17.44 -9.95
CA LYS A 26 -5.63 -16.33 -10.14
C LYS A 26 -5.73 -15.56 -8.83
N VAL A 27 -5.37 -14.29 -8.86
CA VAL A 27 -5.31 -13.42 -7.69
C VAL A 27 -6.24 -12.25 -7.87
N HIS A 28 -7.05 -11.95 -6.85
CA HIS A 28 -7.93 -10.79 -6.82
C HIS A 28 -7.48 -9.86 -5.70
N ILE A 29 -7.12 -8.64 -6.05
CA ILE A 29 -6.74 -7.56 -5.13
C ILE A 29 -7.93 -6.62 -4.96
N LYS A 30 -8.22 -6.25 -3.71
CA LYS A 30 -9.24 -5.25 -3.35
C LYS A 30 -8.63 -4.19 -2.44
N ILE A 31 -8.92 -2.93 -2.72
CA ILE A 31 -8.55 -1.77 -1.90
C ILE A 31 -9.82 -1.12 -1.36
N GLY A 32 -9.90 -0.99 -0.04
CA GLY A 32 -11.01 -0.37 0.67
C GLY A 32 -10.96 1.16 0.63
N LYS A 33 -12.08 1.80 0.95
CA LYS A 33 -12.18 3.26 1.09
C LYS A 33 -11.30 3.72 2.26
N PRO A 34 -10.45 4.75 2.09
CA PRO A 34 -9.68 5.30 3.20
C PRO A 34 -10.61 5.87 4.27
N LYS A 35 -10.21 5.73 5.54
CA LYS A 35 -11.00 6.13 6.72
C LYS A 35 -10.11 6.80 7.75
N LEU A 36 -10.74 7.63 8.58
CA LEU A 36 -10.08 8.22 9.74
C LEU A 36 -9.75 7.13 10.78
N TYR A 37 -8.55 7.21 11.35
CA TYR A 37 -8.11 6.45 12.50
C TYR A 37 -7.99 7.39 13.72
N PRO A 38 -8.32 6.95 14.94
CA PRO A 38 -8.27 7.82 16.13
C PRO A 38 -6.87 8.29 16.56
N ASP A 39 -5.81 7.92 15.83
CA ASP A 39 -4.43 8.23 16.18
C ASP A 39 -3.99 9.53 15.49
N PRO A 40 -3.49 10.53 16.24
CA PRO A 40 -3.09 11.81 15.68
C PRO A 40 -1.85 11.73 14.76
N ASP A 41 -0.98 10.74 14.95
CA ASP A 41 0.25 10.62 14.14
C ASP A 41 -0.04 9.98 12.76
N PHE A 42 -1.07 9.14 12.68
CA PHE A 42 -1.53 8.50 11.45
C PHE A 42 -3.07 8.53 11.36
N PRO A 43 -3.65 9.71 11.11
CA PRO A 43 -5.09 9.91 11.20
C PRO A 43 -5.86 9.25 10.07
N TRP A 44 -5.19 8.69 9.05
CA TRP A 44 -5.85 7.98 7.95
C TRP A 44 -5.31 6.57 7.77
N TYR A 45 -6.20 5.67 7.37
CA TYR A 45 -5.83 4.32 6.96
C TYR A 45 -6.65 3.85 5.78
N CYS A 46 -6.06 2.95 5.00
CA CYS A 46 -6.70 2.24 3.90
C CYS A 46 -6.52 0.74 4.12
N THR A 47 -7.55 -0.05 3.83
CA THR A 47 -7.49 -1.51 3.94
C THR A 47 -7.24 -2.14 2.58
N LEU A 48 -6.52 -3.25 2.54
CA LEU A 48 -6.35 -4.04 1.33
C LEU A 48 -6.53 -5.53 1.63
N GLN A 49 -6.95 -6.29 0.62
CA GLN A 49 -7.04 -7.75 0.69
C GLN A 49 -6.58 -8.36 -0.64
N ILE A 50 -5.78 -9.42 -0.54
CA ILE A 50 -5.31 -10.23 -1.66
C ILE A 50 -5.92 -11.61 -1.52
N ILE A 51 -6.70 -12.05 -2.51
CA ILE A 51 -7.45 -13.31 -2.51
C ILE A 51 -6.88 -14.24 -3.58
N GLY A 52 -6.79 -15.54 -3.31
CA GLY A 52 -6.25 -16.56 -4.22
C GLY A 52 -4.76 -16.85 -4.01
N ILE A 53 -4.11 -16.18 -3.06
CA ILE A 53 -2.73 -16.46 -2.64
C ILE A 53 -2.45 -15.93 -1.23
N GLY A 54 -1.51 -16.57 -0.52
CA GLY A 54 -1.03 -16.08 0.77
C GLY A 54 -2.03 -16.32 1.91
N SER A 55 -2.15 -15.36 2.83
CA SER A 55 -2.99 -15.53 4.03
C SER A 55 -4.44 -15.06 3.87
N GLU A 56 -4.74 -14.36 2.77
CA GLU A 56 -6.03 -13.73 2.46
C GLU A 56 -6.62 -12.79 3.53
N LYS A 57 -5.81 -12.41 4.52
CA LYS A 57 -6.22 -11.49 5.58
C LYS A 57 -6.36 -10.07 5.04
N VAL A 58 -7.18 -9.29 5.74
CA VAL A 58 -7.22 -7.83 5.53
C VAL A 58 -5.98 -7.21 6.16
N HIS A 59 -5.26 -6.44 5.36
CA HIS A 59 -4.13 -5.62 5.80
C HIS A 59 -4.54 -4.15 5.89
N VAL A 60 -3.76 -3.36 6.62
CA VAL A 60 -4.00 -1.93 6.85
C VAL A 60 -2.74 -1.16 6.53
N ALA A 61 -2.90 -0.13 5.70
CA ALA A 61 -1.88 0.85 5.40
C ALA A 61 -2.28 2.20 6.03
N PHE A 62 -1.42 2.74 6.89
CA PHE A 62 -1.63 4.00 7.59
C PHE A 62 -0.90 5.15 6.89
N SER A 63 -1.43 6.37 6.96
CA SER A 63 -0.76 7.56 6.46
C SER A 63 -1.33 8.85 7.09
N PHE A 64 -0.75 9.99 6.71
CA PHE A 64 -1.14 11.31 7.20
C PHE A 64 -2.48 11.79 6.62
N ASP A 65 -2.78 11.43 5.38
CA ASP A 65 -4.02 11.78 4.71
C ASP A 65 -4.61 10.59 3.92
N SER A 66 -5.79 10.79 3.34
CA SER A 66 -6.46 9.76 2.56
C SER A 66 -5.70 9.35 1.29
N ILE A 67 -4.94 10.28 0.68
CA ILE A 67 -4.18 10.02 -0.56
C ILE A 67 -2.99 9.13 -0.23
N GLY A 68 -2.21 9.50 0.78
CA GLY A 68 -1.08 8.72 1.27
C GLY A 68 -1.52 7.35 1.78
N ALA A 69 -2.71 7.22 2.40
CA ALA A 69 -3.22 5.93 2.85
C ALA A 69 -3.51 5.00 1.66
N ILE A 70 -4.07 5.54 0.57
CA ILE A 70 -4.27 4.81 -0.69
C ILE A 70 -2.91 4.41 -1.29
N ASP A 71 -1.97 5.35 -1.40
CA ASP A 71 -0.64 5.09 -1.97
C ASP A 71 0.10 3.98 -1.20
N HIS A 72 0.12 4.06 0.13
CA HIS A 72 0.70 3.03 0.97
C HIS A 72 0.01 1.66 0.80
N ALA A 73 -1.31 1.64 0.57
CA ALA A 73 -2.01 0.38 0.27
C ALA A 73 -1.57 -0.22 -1.08
N PHE A 74 -1.30 0.61 -2.09
CA PHE A 74 -0.73 0.14 -3.35
C PHE A 74 0.68 -0.42 -3.17
N GLN A 75 1.57 0.30 -2.47
CA GLN A 75 2.93 -0.17 -2.19
C GLN A 75 2.92 -1.50 -1.42
N MET A 76 2.12 -1.58 -0.35
CA MET A 76 1.99 -2.78 0.48
C MET A 76 1.44 -3.97 -0.32
N THR A 77 0.50 -3.73 -1.22
CA THR A 77 -0.04 -4.78 -2.11
C THR A 77 1.08 -5.37 -2.98
N GLY A 78 1.90 -4.52 -3.60
CA GLY A 78 3.03 -4.96 -4.41
C GLY A 78 4.01 -5.83 -3.62
N SER A 79 4.42 -5.38 -2.42
CA SER A 79 5.33 -6.16 -1.57
C SER A 79 4.77 -7.52 -1.16
N LEU A 80 3.49 -7.57 -0.78
CA LEU A 80 2.84 -8.81 -0.37
C LEU A 80 2.73 -9.79 -1.54
N LEU A 81 2.32 -9.33 -2.72
CA LEU A 81 2.23 -10.18 -3.91
C LEU A 81 3.58 -10.77 -4.29
N VAL A 82 4.63 -9.94 -4.32
CA VAL A 82 6.00 -10.40 -4.57
C VAL A 82 6.38 -11.48 -3.57
N HIS A 83 6.24 -11.21 -2.28
CA HIS A 83 6.55 -12.18 -1.23
C HIS A 83 5.79 -13.50 -1.42
N TYR A 84 4.49 -13.42 -1.73
CA TYR A 84 3.65 -14.60 -1.91
C TYR A 84 4.02 -15.41 -3.15
N PHE A 85 4.28 -14.77 -4.29
CA PHE A 85 4.67 -15.47 -5.51
C PHE A 85 6.07 -16.07 -5.40
N GLN A 86 7.04 -15.33 -4.88
CA GLN A 86 8.39 -15.81 -4.64
C GLN A 86 8.38 -17.05 -3.75
N LYS A 87 7.58 -17.05 -2.68
CA LYS A 87 7.39 -18.20 -1.81
C LYS A 87 6.66 -19.37 -2.48
N LEU A 88 5.66 -19.11 -3.34
CA LEU A 88 4.85 -20.14 -3.99
C LEU A 88 5.57 -20.86 -5.14
N TYR A 89 6.49 -20.17 -5.81
CA TYR A 89 7.15 -20.61 -7.04
C TYR A 89 8.67 -20.73 -6.92
N ASP A 90 9.23 -20.44 -5.75
CA ASP A 90 10.65 -20.60 -5.42
C ASP A 90 11.60 -19.80 -6.33
N PHE A 91 11.36 -18.49 -6.44
CA PHE A 91 12.24 -17.54 -7.11
C PHE A 91 12.40 -16.25 -6.30
N ASN A 92 13.36 -15.40 -6.64
CA ASN A 92 13.68 -14.17 -5.88
C ASN A 92 13.82 -12.89 -6.73
N TRP A 93 13.62 -12.96 -8.04
CA TRP A 93 13.87 -11.83 -8.96
C TRP A 93 12.70 -10.87 -9.13
N LEU A 94 11.46 -11.33 -8.85
CA LEU A 94 10.23 -10.55 -9.04
C LEU A 94 10.19 -9.32 -8.13
N LYS A 95 9.80 -8.17 -8.66
CA LYS A 95 9.69 -6.91 -7.93
C LYS A 95 8.26 -6.33 -8.01
N PRO A 96 7.88 -5.40 -7.11
CA PRO A 96 6.54 -4.81 -7.14
C PRO A 96 6.20 -4.11 -8.46
N GLU A 97 7.18 -3.43 -9.06
CA GLU A 97 7.03 -2.76 -10.35
C GLU A 97 6.66 -3.72 -11.50
N ASP A 98 7.14 -4.97 -11.46
CA ASP A 98 6.80 -6.00 -12.45
C ASP A 98 5.31 -6.40 -12.40
N LEU A 99 4.63 -6.10 -11.28
CA LEU A 99 3.21 -6.37 -11.05
C LEU A 99 2.34 -5.11 -11.17
N LEU A 100 2.88 -4.03 -11.75
CA LEU A 100 2.21 -2.74 -11.90
C LEU A 100 1.80 -2.11 -10.55
N PHE A 101 2.61 -2.31 -9.53
CA PHE A 101 2.51 -1.61 -8.25
C PHE A 101 3.67 -0.62 -8.09
N PRO A 102 3.47 0.52 -7.39
CA PRO A 102 4.52 1.49 -7.16
C PRO A 102 5.71 0.83 -6.42
N PRO A 103 6.94 1.31 -6.66
CA PRO A 103 8.13 0.70 -6.09
C PRO A 103 8.06 0.75 -4.56
N THR A 104 8.57 -0.30 -3.91
CA THR A 104 8.81 -0.30 -2.46
C THR A 104 9.87 0.73 -2.11
N ILE A 105 9.45 1.90 -1.66
CA ILE A 105 10.32 2.79 -0.91
C ILE A 105 10.44 2.17 0.49
N LYS A 106 11.67 2.00 1.01
CA LYS A 106 11.82 1.50 2.39
C LYS A 106 11.14 2.47 3.37
N LEU A 107 10.57 1.97 4.46
CA LEU A 107 9.94 2.82 5.48
C LEU A 107 10.90 3.91 5.99
N GLU A 108 12.19 3.57 6.15
CA GLU A 108 13.21 4.55 6.55
C GLU A 108 13.52 5.57 5.45
N GLU A 109 13.31 5.21 4.18
CA GLU A 109 13.47 6.09 3.03
C GLU A 109 12.28 7.03 2.83
N LEU A 110 11.06 6.62 3.19
CA LEU A 110 9.88 7.52 3.21
C LEU A 110 10.11 8.66 4.19
N SER A 111 10.46 8.36 5.44
CA SER A 111 10.76 9.39 6.45
C SER A 111 11.94 10.27 6.05
N LYS A 112 13.00 9.69 5.45
CA LYS A 112 14.13 10.46 4.93
C LYS A 112 13.74 11.35 3.75
N ASN A 113 12.90 10.87 2.85
CA ASN A 113 12.40 11.62 1.70
C ASN A 113 11.52 12.78 2.15
N GLU A 114 10.65 12.56 3.13
CA GLU A 114 9.82 13.60 3.73
C GLU A 114 10.70 14.65 4.43
N ILE A 115 11.64 14.24 5.29
CA ILE A 115 12.59 15.15 5.94
C ILE A 115 13.40 15.94 4.90
N ARG A 116 13.84 15.28 3.83
CA ARG A 116 14.59 15.90 2.73
C ARG A 116 13.73 16.90 1.97
N LEU A 117 12.47 16.56 1.69
CA LEU A 117 11.48 17.43 1.07
C LEU A 117 11.28 18.67 1.93
N GLN A 118 10.96 18.51 3.22
CA GLN A 118 10.77 19.61 4.16
C GLN A 118 12.01 20.53 4.25
N LYS A 119 13.22 19.95 4.30
CA LYS A 119 14.48 20.72 4.26
C LYS A 119 14.63 21.51 2.96
N ASN A 120 14.32 20.90 1.81
CA ASN A 120 14.41 21.56 0.50
C ASN A 120 13.37 22.66 0.33
N LEU A 121 12.13 22.43 0.75
CA LEU A 121 11.06 23.43 0.75
C LEU A 121 11.48 24.65 1.57
N LYS A 122 11.99 24.43 2.79
CA LYS A 122 12.53 25.49 3.65
C LYS A 122 13.71 26.23 2.99
N LYS A 123 14.67 25.50 2.41
CA LYS A 123 15.84 26.07 1.71
C LYS A 123 15.43 27.01 0.58
N HIS A 124 14.35 26.66 -0.14
CA HIS A 124 13.86 27.42 -1.29
C HIS A 124 12.73 28.39 -0.94
N ASN A 125 12.44 28.60 0.36
CA ASN A 125 11.35 29.44 0.84
C ASN A 125 9.99 29.08 0.20
N VAL A 126 9.76 27.79 -0.07
CA VAL A 126 8.52 27.26 -0.61
C VAL A 126 7.66 26.77 0.55
N GLN A 127 6.42 27.24 0.61
CA GLN A 127 5.40 26.70 1.52
C GLN A 127 4.37 25.93 0.70
N ILE A 128 4.18 24.66 1.03
CA ILE A 128 3.08 23.86 0.52
C ILE A 128 2.06 23.76 1.65
N GLN A 129 0.87 24.32 1.44
CA GLN A 129 -0.25 24.17 2.37
C GLN A 129 -1.22 23.15 1.80
N TYR A 130 -1.38 22.04 2.52
CA TYR A 130 -2.43 21.08 2.23
C TYR A 130 -3.69 21.56 2.94
N LYS A 131 -4.71 21.95 2.17
CA LYS A 131 -6.04 22.21 2.73
C LYS A 131 -6.72 20.88 2.95
N ASN A 132 -7.05 20.57 4.21
CA ASN A 132 -8.08 19.58 4.48
C ASN A 132 -9.38 20.14 3.93
N LEU A 133 -9.89 19.52 2.86
CA LEU A 133 -11.29 19.69 2.46
C LEU A 133 -12.10 18.90 3.49
N SER A 134 -12.42 19.55 4.61
CA SER A 134 -13.45 19.06 5.52
C SER A 134 -14.78 19.16 4.77
N GLU A 135 -15.49 18.04 4.63
CA GLU A 135 -16.94 18.03 4.40
C GLU A 135 -17.67 18.52 5.66
#